data_AF-A0A250IX36-F1
#
_entry.id   AF-A0A250IX36-F1
#
_cell.length_a   1.000
_cell.length_b   1.000
_cell.length_c   1.000
_cell.angle_alpha   90.00
_cell.angle_beta   90.00
_cell.angle_gamma   90.00
#
_symmetry.space_group_name_H-M   'P 1'
#
loop_
_entity.id
_entity.type
_entity.pdbx_description
1 polymer ?
#
loop_
_entity_poly.entity_id
_entity_poly.type
_entity_poly.pdbx_seq_one_letter_code
_entity_poly.pdbx_strand_id
1 'polypeptide(L)'
;MTAPVPGSSRPFPGSAMLHPLVLGAVTVLIVNDHLLKAHWPSWWTGKLSDVAGLAMFPLLLQALWEHVSARGERSFRPSRAVLVGCVLLTGLCFSAIKLSPLAGAGWQWGLGALQWPFRLLHALLSGRPLPPVLPVAHTLDVTDLLTLPALLVSLLTSRR
;
A
#
# COMPACT_ATOMS: atom_id res chain seq x y z
N MET A 1 -34.59 -26.36 -5.14
CA MET A 1 -33.81 -26.52 -3.88
C MET A 1 -32.35 -26.66 -4.29
N THR A 2 -31.66 -25.54 -4.51
CA THR A 2 -30.28 -25.50 -5.00
C THR A 2 -29.33 -25.62 -3.82
N ALA A 3 -28.42 -26.59 -3.87
CA ALA A 3 -27.43 -26.81 -2.83
C ALA A 3 -26.50 -25.58 -2.69
N PRO A 4 -26.08 -25.21 -1.45
CA PRO A 4 -25.10 -24.17 -1.25
C PRO A 4 -23.74 -24.62 -1.82
N VAL A 5 -23.13 -23.77 -2.64
CA VAL A 5 -21.77 -23.98 -3.18
C VAL A 5 -20.79 -24.05 -2.01
N PRO A 6 -20.01 -25.14 -1.86
CA PRO A 6 -18.97 -25.21 -0.84
C PRO A 6 -17.81 -24.28 -1.24
N GLY A 7 -17.54 -23.25 -0.44
CA GLY A 7 -16.35 -22.40 -0.59
C GLY A 7 -16.56 -20.88 -0.49
N SER A 8 -17.81 -20.37 -0.43
CA SER A 8 -18.03 -18.94 -0.23
C SER A 8 -17.82 -18.57 1.24
N SER A 9 -16.57 -18.40 1.66
CA SER A 9 -16.25 -17.73 2.92
C SER A 9 -16.97 -16.38 2.94
N ARG A 10 -17.81 -16.14 3.95
CA ARG A 10 -18.48 -14.84 4.10
C ARG A 10 -17.42 -13.73 4.09
N PRO A 11 -17.61 -12.64 3.34
CA PRO A 11 -16.68 -11.52 3.37
C PRO A 11 -16.54 -11.04 4.82
N PHE A 12 -15.32 -11.02 5.34
CA PHE A 12 -14.98 -10.40 6.61
C PHE A 12 -14.07 -9.19 6.35
N PRO A 13 -13.96 -8.24 7.30
CA PRO A 13 -13.13 -7.06 7.13
C PRO A 13 -11.72 -7.41 6.67
N GLY A 14 -11.27 -6.80 5.58
CA GLY A 14 -9.92 -7.04 5.03
C GLY A 14 -9.75 -8.34 4.21
N SER A 15 -10.79 -9.14 3.98
CA SER A 15 -10.73 -10.35 3.13
C SER A 15 -10.22 -10.05 1.71
N ALA A 16 -10.43 -8.84 1.19
CA ALA A 16 -9.90 -8.40 -0.10
C ALA A 16 -8.36 -8.36 -0.16
N MET A 17 -7.67 -8.19 0.98
CA MET A 17 -6.20 -8.23 1.02
C MET A 17 -5.62 -9.64 0.84
N LEU A 18 -6.42 -10.67 1.11
CA LEU A 18 -6.04 -12.07 0.92
C LEU A 18 -6.19 -12.52 -0.53
N HIS A 19 -6.65 -11.65 -1.43
CA HIS A 19 -6.80 -12.00 -2.83
C HIS A 19 -5.41 -12.30 -3.45
N PRO A 20 -5.26 -13.38 -4.25
CA PRO A 20 -3.97 -13.80 -4.79
C PRO A 20 -3.21 -12.69 -5.53
N LEU A 21 -3.92 -11.80 -6.24
CA LEU A 21 -3.31 -10.65 -6.91
C LEU A 21 -2.69 -9.65 -5.93
N VAL A 22 -3.32 -9.44 -4.78
CA VAL A 22 -2.81 -8.52 -3.74
C VAL A 22 -1.64 -9.16 -3.03
N LEU A 23 -1.72 -10.44 -2.69
CA LEU A 23 -0.59 -11.20 -2.15
C LEU A 23 0.60 -11.20 -3.11
N GLY A 24 0.35 -11.35 -4.42
CA GLY A 24 1.35 -11.22 -5.46
C GLY A 24 1.98 -9.83 -5.47
N ALA A 25 1.18 -8.76 -5.44
CA ALA A 25 1.67 -7.39 -5.37
C ALA A 25 2.52 -7.12 -4.12
N VAL A 26 2.08 -7.59 -2.94
CA VAL A 26 2.84 -7.50 -1.68
C VAL A 26 4.15 -8.27 -1.79
N THR A 27 4.12 -9.49 -2.35
CA THR A 27 5.32 -10.31 -2.55
C THR A 27 6.31 -9.62 -3.47
N VAL A 28 5.84 -9.07 -4.59
CA VAL A 28 6.65 -8.28 -5.52
C VAL A 28 7.25 -7.08 -4.81
N LEU A 29 6.47 -6.36 -4.00
CA LEU A 29 6.95 -5.20 -3.25
C LEU A 29 8.07 -5.59 -2.27
N ILE A 30 7.88 -6.65 -1.48
CA ILE A 30 8.87 -7.13 -0.51
C ILE A 30 10.14 -7.58 -1.22
N VAL A 31 10.02 -8.46 -2.22
CA VAL A 31 11.18 -8.97 -2.97
C VAL A 31 11.91 -7.83 -3.67
N ASN A 32 11.18 -6.89 -4.27
CA ASN A 32 11.78 -5.78 -4.99
C ASN A 32 12.50 -4.80 -4.06
N ASP A 33 11.88 -4.41 -2.95
CA ASP A 33 12.47 -3.44 -2.03
C ASP A 33 13.62 -4.01 -1.19
N HIS A 34 13.55 -5.29 -0.81
CA HIS A 34 14.58 -5.90 0.04
C HIS A 34 15.69 -6.61 -0.72
N LEU A 35 15.41 -7.20 -1.88
CA LEU A 35 16.41 -7.95 -2.65
C LEU A 35 16.86 -7.19 -3.89
N LEU A 36 15.93 -6.81 -4.77
CA LEU A 36 16.30 -6.22 -6.06
C LEU A 36 16.95 -4.85 -5.90
N LYS A 37 16.39 -3.95 -5.09
CA LYS A 37 17.02 -2.64 -4.84
C LYS A 37 18.36 -2.74 -4.12
N ALA A 38 18.55 -3.76 -3.29
CA ALA A 38 19.80 -3.98 -2.56
C ALA A 38 20.93 -4.49 -3.47
N HIS A 39 20.61 -5.32 -4.47
CA HIS A 39 21.62 -5.94 -5.35
C HIS A 39 21.75 -5.24 -6.72
N TRP A 40 20.66 -4.67 -7.25
CA TRP A 40 20.59 -4.03 -8.58
C TRP A 40 19.73 -2.76 -8.54
N PRO A 41 20.25 -1.65 -7.99
CA PRO A 41 19.55 -0.37 -8.00
C PRO A 41 19.33 0.09 -9.45
N SER A 42 18.06 0.16 -9.87
CA SER A 42 17.69 0.59 -11.23
C SER A 42 16.40 1.40 -11.24
N TRP A 43 16.26 2.24 -12.27
CA TRP A 43 15.06 3.05 -12.49
C TRP A 43 13.78 2.21 -12.63
N TRP A 44 13.89 0.96 -13.12
CA TRP A 44 12.77 0.03 -13.26
C TRP A 44 12.25 -0.49 -11.91
N THR A 45 13.16 -0.78 -10.95
CA THR A 45 12.75 -1.24 -9.61
C THR A 45 11.91 -0.21 -8.86
N GLY A 46 12.08 1.09 -9.12
CA GLY A 46 11.21 2.13 -8.58
C GLY A 46 9.76 2.00 -9.06
N LYS A 47 9.58 1.85 -10.38
CA LYS A 47 8.27 1.74 -11.02
C LYS A 47 7.53 0.47 -10.64
N LEU A 48 8.25 -0.63 -10.45
CA LEU A 48 7.65 -1.88 -10.01
C LEU A 48 7.07 -1.76 -8.59
N SER A 49 7.76 -1.08 -7.68
CA SER A 49 7.22 -0.78 -6.34
C SER A 49 5.99 0.12 -6.43
N ASP A 50 6.01 1.13 -7.32
CA ASP A 50 4.87 2.03 -7.51
C ASP A 50 3.64 1.27 -8.02
N VAL A 51 3.79 0.39 -9.01
CA VAL A 51 2.70 -0.47 -9.51
C VAL A 51 2.16 -1.39 -8.41
N ALA A 52 3.05 -2.07 -7.68
CA ALA A 52 2.64 -2.97 -6.60
C ALA A 52 1.94 -2.21 -5.46
N GLY A 53 2.44 -1.03 -5.11
CA GLY A 53 1.85 -0.12 -4.14
C GLY A 53 0.46 0.32 -4.57
N LEU A 54 0.30 0.86 -5.78
CA LEU A 54 -0.99 1.32 -6.32
C LEU A 54 -2.04 0.20 -6.44
N ALA A 55 -1.62 -1.04 -6.71
CA ALA A 55 -2.54 -2.19 -6.75
C ALA A 55 -3.05 -2.59 -5.34
N MET A 56 -2.26 -2.37 -4.30
CA MET A 56 -2.52 -2.84 -2.93
C MET A 56 -3.07 -1.75 -1.99
N PHE A 57 -2.58 -0.52 -2.08
CA PHE A 57 -2.89 0.58 -1.15
C PHE A 57 -4.38 0.90 -1.02
N PRO A 58 -5.16 0.98 -2.12
CA PRO A 58 -6.60 1.28 -2.02
C PRO A 58 -7.36 0.21 -1.23
N LEU A 59 -6.95 -1.05 -1.35
CA LEU A 59 -7.55 -2.17 -0.62
C LEU A 59 -7.13 -2.18 0.84
N LEU A 60 -5.88 -1.80 1.14
CA LEU A 60 -5.42 -1.59 2.51
C LEU A 60 -6.22 -0.47 3.18
N LEU A 61 -6.42 0.65 2.49
CA LEU A 61 -7.17 1.78 3.03
C LEU A 61 -8.65 1.41 3.28
N GLN A 62 -9.26 0.68 2.36
CA GLN A 62 -10.60 0.13 2.58
C GLN A 62 -10.61 -0.83 3.79
N ALA A 63 -9.65 -1.74 3.92
CA ALA A 63 -9.58 -2.66 5.05
C ALA A 63 -9.43 -1.92 6.40
N LEU A 64 -8.64 -0.84 6.43
CA LEU A 64 -8.50 0.02 7.62
C LEU A 64 -9.82 0.74 7.94
N TRP A 65 -10.48 1.31 6.92
CA TRP A 65 -11.79 1.93 7.08
C TRP A 65 -12.82 0.95 7.64
N GLU A 66 -12.88 -0.25 7.05
CA GLU A 66 -13.73 -1.34 7.50
C GLU A 66 -13.45 -1.73 8.96
N HIS A 67 -12.18 -1.83 9.36
CA HIS A 67 -11.82 -2.16 10.73
C HIS A 67 -12.25 -1.09 11.74
N VAL A 68 -12.16 0.20 11.37
CA VAL A 68 -12.60 1.31 12.22
C VAL A 68 -14.13 1.39 12.28
N SER A 69 -14.82 1.24 11.16
CA SER A 69 -16.29 1.31 11.06
C SER A 69 -16.99 0.07 11.64
N ALA A 70 -16.38 -1.12 11.55
CA ALA A 70 -16.94 -2.36 12.09
C ALA A 70 -16.95 -2.41 13.62
N ARG A 71 -16.34 -1.44 14.32
CA ARG A 71 -16.52 -1.29 15.77
C ARG A 71 -17.96 -0.90 16.16
N GLY A 72 -18.82 -0.54 15.20
CA GLY A 72 -20.22 -0.13 15.45
C GLY A 72 -21.31 -1.07 14.92
N GLU A 73 -21.11 -1.82 13.84
CA GLU A 73 -22.21 -2.54 13.16
C GLU A 73 -21.86 -3.99 12.76
N ARG A 74 -22.76 -4.94 13.07
CA ARG A 74 -22.59 -6.39 12.90
C ARG A 74 -22.81 -6.91 11.47
N SER A 75 -23.20 -6.08 10.52
CA SER A 75 -23.46 -6.47 9.12
C SER A 75 -22.47 -5.82 8.17
N PHE A 76 -21.34 -6.48 7.97
CA PHE A 76 -20.29 -6.06 7.05
C PHE A 76 -20.74 -6.14 5.59
N ARG A 77 -20.68 -5.02 4.86
CA ARG A 77 -20.85 -4.98 3.41
C ARG A 77 -19.75 -4.12 2.78
N PRO A 78 -18.87 -4.69 1.93
CA PRO A 78 -17.87 -3.90 1.23
C PRO A 78 -18.56 -2.87 0.34
N SER A 79 -18.35 -1.58 0.62
CA SER A 79 -18.95 -0.49 -0.14
C SER A 79 -18.05 -0.12 -1.32
N ARG A 80 -18.56 -0.33 -2.53
CA ARG A 80 -17.86 0.07 -3.76
C ARG A 80 -17.57 1.58 -3.79
N ALA A 81 -18.40 2.40 -3.16
CA ALA A 81 -18.16 3.84 -3.05
C ALA A 81 -16.92 4.14 -2.19
N VAL A 82 -16.74 3.41 -1.08
CA VAL A 82 -15.54 3.53 -0.22
C VAL A 82 -14.30 3.12 -1.00
N LEU A 83 -14.35 2.00 -1.75
CA LEU A 83 -13.22 1.57 -2.58
C LEU A 83 -12.85 2.63 -3.63
N VAL A 84 -13.84 3.16 -4.35
CA VAL A 84 -13.61 4.22 -5.35
C VAL A 84 -13.00 5.45 -4.68
N GLY A 85 -13.50 5.84 -3.51
CA GLY A 85 -12.90 6.91 -2.72
C GLY A 85 -11.44 6.63 -2.35
N CYS A 86 -11.12 5.41 -1.92
CA CYS A 86 -9.76 4.98 -1.60
C CYS A 86 -8.85 4.99 -2.82
N VAL A 87 -9.34 4.56 -3.99
CA VAL A 87 -8.62 4.58 -5.26
C VAL A 87 -8.31 6.02 -5.69
N LEU A 88 -9.32 6.90 -5.65
CA LEU A 88 -9.15 8.31 -6.00
C LEU A 88 -8.16 9.00 -5.05
N LEU A 89 -8.30 8.78 -3.74
CA LEU A 89 -7.39 9.33 -2.75
C LEU A 89 -5.96 8.84 -2.97
N THR A 90 -5.77 7.54 -3.20
CA THR A 90 -4.44 6.96 -3.46
C THR A 90 -3.82 7.57 -4.71
N GLY A 91 -4.58 7.67 -5.81
CA GLY A 91 -4.10 8.29 -7.05
C GLY A 91 -3.76 9.77 -6.90
N LEU A 92 -4.57 10.53 -6.16
CA LEU A 92 -4.33 11.95 -5.88
C LEU A 92 -3.07 12.15 -5.03
N CYS A 93 -2.94 11.40 -3.91
CA CYS A 93 -1.76 11.46 -3.05
C CYS A 93 -0.49 11.06 -3.81
N PHE A 94 -0.54 9.97 -4.58
CA PHE A 94 0.59 9.52 -5.40
C PHE A 94 0.99 10.58 -6.42
N SER A 95 0.03 11.14 -7.15
CA SER A 95 0.29 12.19 -8.15
C SER A 95 0.88 13.44 -7.48
N ALA A 96 0.34 13.85 -6.33
CA ALA A 96 0.86 14.99 -5.58
C ALA A 96 2.32 14.77 -5.14
N ILE A 97 2.65 13.58 -4.62
CA ILE A 97 4.01 13.22 -4.17
C ILE A 97 5.01 13.20 -5.34
N LYS A 98 4.57 12.86 -6.55
CA LYS A 98 5.43 12.82 -7.75
C LYS A 98 5.55 14.19 -8.45
N LEU A 99 4.54 15.05 -8.33
CA LEU A 99 4.50 16.35 -9.02
C LEU A 99 4.93 17.53 -8.15
N SER A 100 4.75 17.47 -6.83
CA SER A 100 5.03 18.57 -5.91
C SER A 100 6.24 18.27 -5.02
N PRO A 101 7.29 19.13 -5.03
CA PRO A 101 8.41 19.00 -4.12
C PRO A 101 8.01 19.04 -2.65
N LEU A 102 6.97 19.82 -2.30
CA LEU A 102 6.47 19.93 -0.93
C LEU A 102 5.81 18.62 -0.48
N ALA A 103 4.96 18.04 -1.33
CA ALA A 103 4.31 16.77 -1.04
C ALA A 103 5.33 15.63 -0.98
N GLY A 104 6.32 15.64 -1.88
CA GLY A 104 7.46 14.73 -1.84
C GLY A 104 8.22 14.82 -0.52
N ALA A 105 8.58 16.03 -0.07
CA ALA A 105 9.24 16.23 1.21
C ALA A 105 8.40 15.72 2.40
N GLY A 106 7.09 16.02 2.41
CA GLY A 106 6.17 15.50 3.42
C GLY A 106 6.16 13.97 3.47
N TRP A 107 6.15 13.31 2.31
CA TRP A 107 6.24 11.86 2.20
C TRP A 107 7.57 11.30 2.72
N GLN A 108 8.69 11.91 2.34
CA GLN A 108 10.03 11.48 2.78
C GLN A 108 10.16 11.52 4.30
N TRP A 109 9.69 12.60 4.93
CA TRP A 109 9.71 12.77 6.39
C TRP A 109 8.67 11.89 7.09
N GLY A 110 7.48 11.74 6.52
CA GLY A 110 6.43 10.87 7.06
C GLY A 110 6.87 9.40 7.13
N LEU A 111 7.45 8.89 6.04
CA LEU A 111 8.03 7.54 6.03
C LEU A 111 9.23 7.42 6.97
N GLY A 112 10.11 8.43 7.00
CA GLY A 112 11.25 8.46 7.91
C GLY A 112 10.83 8.35 9.37
N ALA A 113 9.80 9.11 9.76
CA ALA A 113 9.21 9.08 11.09
C ALA A 113 8.54 7.74 11.41
N LEU A 114 7.81 7.15 10.46
CA LEU A 114 7.17 5.85 10.63
C LEU A 114 8.19 4.72 10.84
N GLN A 115 9.34 4.80 10.17
CA GLN A 115 10.42 3.81 10.30
C GLN A 115 11.28 4.02 11.55
N TRP A 116 11.29 5.23 12.12
CA TRP A 116 12.18 5.60 13.22
C TRP A 116 12.03 4.74 14.47
N PRO A 117 10.82 4.39 14.96
CA PRO A 117 10.67 3.51 16.14
C PRO A 117 11.35 2.15 15.97
N PHE A 118 11.30 1.57 14.77
CA PHE A 118 11.96 0.30 14.47
C PHE A 118 13.48 0.45 14.42
N ARG A 119 13.98 1.54 13.83
CA ARG A 119 15.42 1.85 13.81
C ARG A 119 15.96 2.13 15.21
N LEU A 120 15.18 2.82 16.04
CA LEU A 120 15.48 3.07 17.44
C LEU A 120 15.59 1.75 18.20
N LEU A 121 14.58 0.88 18.10
CA LEU A 121 14.58 -0.42 18.77
C LEU A 121 15.80 -1.26 18.36
N HIS A 122 16.10 -1.30 17.06
CA HIS A 122 17.30 -1.98 16.55
C HIS A 122 18.59 -1.38 17.11
N ALA A 123 18.71 -0.04 17.17
CA ALA A 123 19.89 0.62 17.72
C ALA A 123 20.08 0.31 19.21
N LEU A 124 18.99 0.32 19.99
CA LEU A 124 19.00 -0.05 21.40
C LEU A 124 19.46 -1.50 21.61
N LEU A 125 18.92 -2.44 20.82
CA LEU A 125 19.32 -3.86 20.88
C LEU A 125 20.77 -4.09 20.42
N SER A 126 21.28 -3.25 19.54
CA SER A 126 22.64 -3.38 18.96
C SER A 126 23.71 -2.58 19.72
N GLY A 127 23.34 -1.87 20.80
CA GLY A 127 24.24 -0.97 21.53
C GLY A 127 24.75 0.21 20.69
N ARG A 128 24.01 0.61 19.64
CA ARG A 128 24.37 1.72 18.75
C ARG A 128 23.78 3.05 19.25
N PRO A 129 24.37 4.19 18.88
CA PRO A 129 23.81 5.50 19.22
C PRO A 129 22.41 5.70 18.64
N LEU A 130 21.62 6.54 19.30
CA LEU A 130 20.24 6.86 18.92
C LEU A 130 20.22 7.48 17.50
N PRO A 131 19.54 6.85 16.52
CA PRO A 131 19.52 7.37 15.16
C PRO A 131 18.64 8.62 15.08
N PRO A 132 19.02 9.66 14.33
CA PRO A 132 18.12 10.76 14.02
C PRO A 132 16.99 10.30 13.09
N VAL A 133 15.87 11.03 13.09
CA VAL A 133 14.83 10.88 12.06
C VAL A 133 15.42 11.42 10.76
N LEU A 134 15.64 10.53 9.79
CA LEU A 134 16.17 10.89 8.49
C LEU A 134 15.09 10.71 7.41
N PRO A 135 15.00 11.64 6.45
CA PRO A 135 14.08 11.49 5.32
C PRO A 135 14.48 10.27 4.49
N VAL A 136 13.46 9.60 3.94
CA VAL A 136 13.69 8.51 2.97
C VAL A 136 14.04 9.12 1.61
N ALA A 137 14.95 8.50 0.85
CA ALA A 137 15.25 8.94 -0.50
C ALA A 137 14.00 8.77 -1.40
N HIS A 138 13.54 9.87 -2.01
CA HIS A 138 12.44 9.87 -2.98
C HIS A 138 12.83 10.75 -4.16
N THR A 139 12.76 10.20 -5.36
CA THR A 139 13.02 10.90 -6.62
C THR A 139 11.70 11.37 -7.23
N LEU A 140 11.67 12.63 -7.65
CA LEU A 140 10.55 13.19 -8.42
C LEU A 140 10.70 12.72 -9.88
N ASP A 141 9.86 11.78 -10.30
CA ASP A 141 9.84 11.29 -11.67
C ASP A 141 8.39 11.27 -12.19
N VAL A 142 8.11 12.14 -13.16
CA VAL A 142 6.78 12.29 -13.78
C VAL A 142 6.38 11.03 -14.53
N THR A 143 7.34 10.24 -15.02
CA THR A 143 7.04 8.98 -15.73
C THR A 143 6.46 7.92 -14.81
N ASP A 144 6.52 8.11 -13.48
CA ASP A 144 5.83 7.24 -12.53
C ASP A 144 4.30 7.38 -12.61
N LEU A 145 3.77 8.46 -13.19
CA LEU A 145 2.33 8.58 -13.46
C LEU A 145 1.82 7.51 -14.44
N LEU A 146 2.70 6.91 -15.24
CA LEU A 146 2.36 5.76 -16.08
C LEU A 146 1.94 4.51 -15.27
N THR A 147 2.21 4.51 -13.96
CA THR A 147 1.81 3.41 -13.05
C THR A 147 0.38 3.55 -12.53
N LEU A 148 -0.27 4.71 -12.68
CA LEU A 148 -1.66 4.96 -12.25
C LEU A 148 -2.69 3.93 -12.73
N PRO A 149 -2.61 3.35 -13.94
CA PRO A 149 -3.50 2.27 -14.36
C PRO A 149 -3.50 1.04 -13.43
N ALA A 150 -2.44 0.84 -12.62
CA ALA A 150 -2.38 -0.24 -11.63
C ALA A 150 -3.49 -0.13 -10.57
N LEU A 151 -4.04 1.07 -10.32
CA LEU A 151 -5.20 1.27 -9.46
C LEU A 151 -6.45 0.49 -9.93
N LEU A 152 -6.54 0.18 -11.23
CA LEU A 152 -7.63 -0.64 -11.77
C LEU A 152 -7.60 -2.06 -11.22
N VAL A 153 -6.44 -2.59 -10.82
CA VAL A 153 -6.31 -3.92 -10.21
C VAL A 153 -7.14 -4.01 -8.92
N SER A 154 -7.12 -2.96 -8.11
CA SER A 154 -7.94 -2.88 -6.90
C SER A 154 -9.43 -2.92 -7.22
N LEU A 155 -9.87 -2.20 -8.25
CA LEU A 155 -11.26 -2.19 -8.70
C LEU A 155 -11.72 -3.54 -9.28
N LEU A 156 -10.86 -4.19 -10.07
CA LEU A 156 -11.14 -5.51 -10.66
C LEU A 156 -11.27 -6.59 -9.58
N THR A 157 -10.47 -6.50 -8.53
CA THR A 157 -10.51 -7.44 -7.40
C THR A 157 -11.84 -7.38 -6.63
N SER A 158 -12.52 -6.22 -6.61
CA SER A 158 -13.83 -6.08 -5.97
C SER A 158 -15.03 -6.60 -6.77
N ARG A 159 -14.82 -6.97 -8.05
CA ARG A 159 -15.91 -7.39 -8.96
C ARG A 159 -16.16 -8.91 -8.96
N ARG A 160 -15.44 -9.69 -8.17
CA ARG A 160 -15.56 -11.16 -8.06
C ARG A 160 -15.89 -11.55 -6.64
#